data_AF-A0A699SRZ0-F1
#
_entry.id   AF-A0A699SRZ0-F1
#
_cell.length_a   1.000
_cell.length_b   1.000
_cell.length_c   1.000
_cell.angle_alpha   90.00
_cell.angle_beta   90.00
_cell.angle_gamma   90.00
#
_symmetry.space_group_name_H-M   'P 1'
#
loop_
_entity.id
_entity.type
_entity.pdbx_description
1 polymer ?
#
loop_
_entity_poly.entity_id
_entity_poly.type
_entity_poly.pdbx_seq_one_letter_code
_entity_poly.pdbx_strand_id
1 'polypeptide(L)'
;MGKKGKAVKPSDSGCSRHMTGNISYLFDFEPSDGGYVSFGQGGCKITRKGTIKTGKLEYENVYFVKDLKYNLFSVSQICDNKNSVLLTDSECIMLGRDFKLLDDANILLRTPR
;
A
#
# COMPACT_ATOMS: atom_id res chain seq x y z
N MET A 1 -32.25 -1.26 12.83
CA MET A 1 -30.97 -0.92 13.49
C MET A 1 -29.85 -1.04 12.46
N GLY A 2 -29.38 0.09 11.94
CA GLY A 2 -28.38 0.13 10.87
C GLY A 2 -27.00 -0.28 11.36
N LYS A 3 -26.34 -1.22 10.65
CA LYS A 3 -24.94 -1.57 10.90
C LYS A 3 -24.08 -0.37 10.53
N LYS A 4 -23.45 0.25 11.54
CA LYS A 4 -22.43 1.29 11.32
C LYS A 4 -21.28 0.66 10.55
N GLY A 5 -21.07 1.09 9.30
CA GLY A 5 -19.90 0.73 8.52
C GLY A 5 -18.65 1.12 9.30
N LYS A 6 -17.77 0.14 9.55
CA LYS A 6 -16.49 0.40 10.21
C LYS A 6 -15.64 1.20 9.22
N ALA A 7 -15.33 2.45 9.56
CA ALA A 7 -14.31 3.19 8.85
C ALA A 7 -12.96 2.53 9.14
N VAL A 8 -12.41 1.79 8.17
CA VAL A 8 -11.00 1.44 8.18
C VAL A 8 -10.27 2.76 7.97
N LYS A 9 -9.69 3.33 9.03
CA LYS A 9 -8.80 4.49 8.93
C LYS A 9 -7.46 3.96 8.42
N PRO A 10 -7.05 4.24 7.17
CA PRO A 10 -5.70 3.96 6.74
C PRO A 10 -4.83 5.06 7.36
N SER A 11 -4.45 4.90 8.63
CA SER A 11 -3.58 5.82 9.36
C SER A 11 -2.11 5.58 8.97
N ASP A 12 -1.85 5.51 7.67
CA ASP A 12 -0.53 5.35 7.03
C ASP A 12 -0.45 6.11 5.69
N SER A 13 -1.48 6.93 5.35
CA SER A 13 -1.68 7.52 4.02
C SER A 13 -0.73 8.68 3.64
N GLY A 14 0.39 8.84 4.35
CA GLY A 14 1.44 9.77 3.95
C GLY A 14 2.14 9.40 2.63
N CYS A 15 1.95 8.17 2.13
CA CYS A 15 2.55 7.72 0.88
C CYS A 15 1.65 7.97 -0.34
N SER A 16 1.84 9.17 -0.91
CA SER A 16 1.91 9.54 -2.34
C SER A 16 0.88 9.02 -3.37
N ARG A 17 0.61 9.85 -4.38
CA ARG A 17 -0.31 9.64 -5.51
C ARG A 17 0.18 8.58 -6.54
N HIS A 18 1.14 7.73 -6.17
CA HIS A 18 1.96 6.97 -7.13
C HIS A 18 1.94 5.45 -6.92
N MET A 19 0.89 4.89 -6.30
CA MET A 19 0.71 3.44 -6.33
C MET A 19 0.09 3.03 -7.67
N THR A 20 0.88 2.43 -8.56
CA THR A 20 0.35 1.75 -9.74
C THR A 20 -0.44 0.53 -9.28
N GLY A 21 -1.74 0.50 -9.56
CA GLY A 21 -2.53 -0.70 -9.32
C GLY A 21 -2.73 -1.49 -10.59
N ASN A 22 -2.46 -2.78 -10.49
CA ASN A 22 -2.93 -3.74 -11.46
C ASN A 22 -3.65 -4.84 -10.69
N ILE A 23 -4.94 -5.03 -10.99
CA ILE A 23 -5.75 -6.05 -10.34
C ILE A 23 -5.23 -7.46 -10.62
N SER A 24 -4.52 -7.66 -11.75
CA SER A 24 -3.92 -8.94 -12.12
C SER A 24 -2.83 -9.41 -11.16
N TYR A 25 -2.31 -8.52 -10.28
CA TYR A 25 -1.36 -8.92 -9.24
C TYR A 25 -2.04 -9.51 -8.00
N LEU A 26 -3.36 -9.37 -7.87
CA LEU A 26 -4.10 -9.90 -6.74
C LEU A 26 -4.52 -11.34 -7.00
N PHE A 27 -4.17 -12.21 -6.07
CA PHE A 27 -4.65 -13.57 -5.92
C PHE A 27 -5.71 -13.63 -4.82
N ASP A 28 -6.56 -14.66 -4.90
CA ASP A 28 -7.58 -14.98 -3.90
C ASP A 28 -8.44 -13.77 -3.51
N PHE A 29 -8.73 -12.89 -4.48
CA PHE A 29 -9.40 -11.64 -4.17
C PHE A 29 -10.91 -11.85 -3.97
N GLU A 30 -11.44 -11.22 -2.94
CA GLU A 30 -12.85 -11.23 -2.60
C GLU A 30 -13.43 -9.82 -2.63
N PRO A 31 -14.74 -9.66 -2.90
CA PRO A 31 -15.42 -8.40 -2.68
C PRO A 31 -15.22 -7.94 -1.24
N SER A 32 -14.85 -6.68 -1.05
CA SER A 32 -14.65 -6.11 0.27
C SER A 32 -15.54 -4.89 0.44
N ASP A 33 -16.18 -4.78 1.60
CA ASP A 33 -16.89 -3.57 2.03
C ASP A 33 -15.96 -2.60 2.79
N GLY A 34 -14.65 -2.87 2.78
CA GLY A 34 -13.57 -2.44 3.69
C GLY A 34 -13.35 -0.95 3.91
N GLY A 35 -14.35 -0.13 3.64
CA GLY A 35 -14.43 1.26 3.95
C GLY A 35 -14.17 2.15 2.74
N TYR A 36 -13.85 3.38 3.05
CA TYR A 36 -13.46 4.40 2.09
C TYR A 36 -12.05 4.84 2.39
N VAL A 37 -11.29 5.07 1.33
CA VAL A 37 -9.97 5.68 1.39
C VAL A 37 -10.18 7.15 1.12
N SER A 38 -9.83 7.99 2.08
CA SER A 38 -9.99 9.44 1.98
C SER A 38 -8.69 10.09 1.47
N PHE A 39 -8.84 11.08 0.59
CA PHE A 39 -7.82 11.98 0.09
C PHE A 39 -8.33 13.43 0.21
N GLY A 40 -7.45 14.42 0.04
CA GLY A 40 -7.78 15.82 0.32
C GLY A 40 -9.02 16.37 -0.40
N GLN A 41 -9.43 15.79 -1.53
CA GLN A 41 -10.62 16.19 -2.29
C GLN A 41 -11.81 15.21 -2.20
N GLY A 42 -11.76 14.18 -1.37
CA GLY A 42 -12.87 13.21 -1.26
C GLY A 42 -12.44 11.83 -0.80
N GLY A 43 -13.17 10.80 -1.18
CA GLY A 43 -12.77 9.43 -0.89
C GLY A 43 -13.34 8.43 -1.90
N CYS A 44 -12.63 7.31 -2.08
CA CYS A 44 -13.05 6.22 -2.95
C CYS A 44 -13.35 4.97 -2.14
N LYS A 45 -14.33 4.19 -2.59
CA LYS A 45 -14.71 2.95 -1.92
C LYS A 45 -13.69 1.85 -2.21
N ILE A 46 -13.26 1.14 -1.19
CA ILE A 46 -12.52 -0.12 -1.38
C ILE A 46 -13.50 -1.16 -1.92
N THR A 47 -13.11 -1.84 -2.99
CA THR A 47 -14.02 -2.74 -3.71
C THR A 47 -13.65 -4.21 -3.57
N ARG A 48 -12.35 -4.49 -3.44
CA ARG A 48 -11.81 -5.84 -3.34
C ARG A 48 -10.65 -5.86 -2.37
N LYS A 49 -10.37 -7.05 -1.85
CA LYS A 49 -9.23 -7.36 -0.99
C LYS A 49 -8.66 -8.68 -1.46
N GLY A 50 -7.34 -8.82 -1.47
CA GLY A 50 -6.69 -10.08 -1.83
C GLY A 50 -5.25 -10.11 -1.37
N THR A 51 -4.48 -11.00 -1.99
CA THR A 51 -3.08 -11.22 -1.65
C THR A 51 -2.19 -10.98 -2.87
N ILE A 52 -1.10 -10.24 -2.72
CA ILE A 52 -0.07 -10.11 -3.75
C ILE A 52 1.07 -11.07 -3.45
N LYS A 53 1.40 -11.92 -4.42
CA LYS A 53 2.53 -12.86 -4.37
C LYS A 53 3.55 -12.46 -5.41
N THR A 54 4.80 -12.28 -4.99
CA THR A 54 5.92 -11.97 -5.89
C THR A 54 7.15 -12.75 -5.46
N GLY A 55 7.47 -13.81 -6.19
CA GLY A 55 8.56 -14.72 -5.83
C GLY A 55 8.32 -15.36 -4.46
N LYS A 56 9.14 -14.98 -3.46
CA LYS A 56 9.05 -15.46 -2.07
C LYS A 56 8.30 -14.51 -1.13
N LEU A 57 7.81 -13.38 -1.64
CA LEU A 57 7.09 -12.38 -0.86
C LEU A 57 5.59 -12.58 -1.00
N GLU A 58 4.89 -12.44 0.11
CA GLU A 58 3.44 -12.52 0.19
C GLU A 58 2.93 -11.34 1.02
N TYR A 59 2.02 -10.58 0.43
CA TYR A 59 1.36 -9.44 1.05
C TYR A 59 -0.14 -9.73 1.09
N GLU A 60 -0.62 -10.12 2.26
CA GLU A 60 -2.04 -10.32 2.49
C GLU A 60 -2.77 -9.01 2.76
N ASN A 61 -4.09 -9.02 2.62
CA ASN A 61 -4.95 -7.88 2.94
C ASN A 61 -4.64 -6.64 2.07
N VAL A 62 -4.17 -6.84 0.84
CA VAL A 62 -4.00 -5.75 -0.13
C VAL A 62 -5.36 -5.37 -0.67
N TYR A 63 -5.69 -4.08 -0.58
CA TYR A 63 -6.99 -3.56 -0.99
C TYR A 63 -6.94 -2.97 -2.39
N PHE A 64 -7.97 -3.24 -3.20
CA PHE A 64 -8.12 -2.64 -4.53
C PHE A 64 -9.28 -1.64 -4.57
N VAL A 65 -8.95 -0.45 -5.04
CA VAL A 65 -9.90 0.65 -5.24
C VAL A 65 -10.18 0.76 -6.73
N LYS A 66 -11.34 0.26 -7.17
CA LYS A 66 -11.71 0.17 -8.59
C LYS A 66 -11.66 1.50 -9.32
N ASP A 67 -12.15 2.57 -8.69
CA ASP A 67 -12.26 3.89 -9.31
C ASP A 67 -10.88 4.53 -9.55
N LEU A 68 -9.92 4.23 -8.69
CA LEU A 68 -8.53 4.67 -8.83
C LEU A 68 -7.67 3.68 -9.62
N LYS A 69 -8.15 2.44 -9.79
CA LYS A 69 -7.39 1.29 -10.28
C LYS A 69 -6.09 1.10 -9.50
N TYR A 70 -6.10 1.36 -8.19
CA TYR A 70 -4.93 1.28 -7.31
C TYR A 70 -5.01 0.11 -6.34
N ASN A 71 -3.85 -0.49 -6.08
CA ASN A 71 -3.63 -1.43 -4.98
C ASN A 71 -3.10 -0.64 -3.78
N LEU A 72 -3.63 -0.90 -2.59
CA LEU A 72 -3.22 -0.24 -1.35
C LEU A 72 -2.47 -1.23 -0.48
N PHE A 73 -1.20 -0.92 -0.24
CA PHE A 73 -0.35 -1.65 0.70
C PHE A 73 -0.35 -0.94 2.05
N SER A 74 -0.27 -1.72 3.13
CA SER A 74 0.09 -1.17 4.43
C SER A 74 1.59 -0.93 4.50
N VAL A 75 1.99 0.27 4.92
CA VAL A 75 3.41 0.59 5.15
C VAL A 75 3.97 -0.29 6.26
N SER A 76 3.21 -0.55 7.33
CA SER A 76 3.60 -1.48 8.39
C SER A 76 3.92 -2.87 7.83
N GLN A 77 3.05 -3.46 7.00
CA GLN A 77 3.30 -4.79 6.42
C GLN A 77 4.58 -4.84 5.57
N ILE A 78 4.91 -3.77 4.86
CA ILE A 78 6.15 -3.68 4.08
C ILE A 78 7.36 -3.64 5.03
N CYS A 79 7.30 -2.81 6.07
CA CYS A 79 8.37 -2.69 7.06
C CYS A 79 8.56 -3.98 7.90
N ASP A 80 7.48 -4.66 8.28
CA ASP A 80 7.52 -5.91 9.05
C ASP A 80 8.20 -7.02 8.23
N ASN A 81 8.00 -7.00 6.91
CA ASN A 81 8.73 -7.86 5.97
C ASN A 81 10.18 -7.43 5.72
N LYS A 82 10.67 -6.41 6.45
CA LYS A 82 12.00 -5.79 6.32
C LYS A 82 12.30 -5.28 4.90
N ASN A 83 11.26 -5.03 4.11
CA ASN A 83 11.37 -4.46 2.77
C ASN A 83 11.39 -2.93 2.87
N SER A 84 11.98 -2.27 1.87
CA SER A 84 12.03 -0.81 1.78
C SER A 84 11.13 -0.31 0.66
N VAL A 85 10.70 0.95 0.72
CA VAL A 85 9.97 1.62 -0.37
C VAL A 85 10.78 2.82 -0.80
N LEU A 86 11.00 2.95 -2.11
CA LEU A 86 11.52 4.15 -2.73
C LEU A 86 10.40 4.83 -3.50
N LEU A 87 10.18 6.12 -3.22
CA LEU A 87 9.22 6.95 -3.91
C LEU A 87 9.97 7.96 -4.79
N THR A 88 9.65 7.97 -6.08
CA THR A 88 10.08 9.01 -7.01
C THR A 88 8.87 9.85 -7.43
N ASP A 89 9.09 10.82 -8.31
CA ASP A 89 8.03 11.62 -8.92
C ASP A 89 7.11 10.79 -9.83
N SER A 90 7.61 9.68 -10.39
CA SER A 90 6.87 8.83 -11.32
C SER A 90 6.55 7.42 -10.79
N GLU A 91 7.30 6.91 -9.81
CA GLU A 91 7.27 5.51 -9.43
C GLU A 91 7.24 5.29 -7.91
N CYS A 92 6.60 4.19 -7.51
CA CYS A 92 6.71 3.61 -6.17
C CYS A 92 7.35 2.23 -6.32
N ILE A 93 8.58 2.08 -5.82
CA ILE A 93 9.39 0.88 -6.00
C ILE A 93 9.52 0.18 -4.65
N MET A 94 9.00 -1.04 -4.55
CA MET A 94 9.26 -1.91 -3.41
C MET A 94 10.61 -2.60 -3.58
N LEU A 95 11.53 -2.31 -2.67
CA LEU A 95 12.87 -2.85 -2.63
C LEU A 95 12.92 -4.03 -1.67
N GLY A 96 13.51 -5.13 -2.13
CA GLY A 96 13.61 -6.37 -1.36
C GLY A 96 14.45 -6.22 -0.09
N ARG A 97 14.30 -7.19 0.80
CA ARG A 97 14.88 -7.25 2.14
C ARG A 97 16.40 -7.03 2.22
N ASP A 98 17.10 -7.51 1.21
CA ASP A 98 18.57 -7.46 1.14
C ASP A 98 19.09 -6.20 0.45
N PHE A 99 18.18 -5.29 0.06
CA PHE A 99 18.57 -4.00 -0.49
C PHE A 99 19.31 -3.20 0.58
N LYS A 100 20.52 -2.76 0.23
CA LYS A 100 21.36 -1.90 1.07
C LYS A 100 21.63 -0.61 0.31
N LEU A 101 21.39 0.52 0.98
CA LEU A 101 21.97 1.78 0.56
C LEU A 101 23.50 1.63 0.66
N LEU A 102 24.18 1.79 -0.47
CA LEU A 102 25.62 1.60 -0.56
C LEU A 102 26.40 2.86 -0.16
N ASP A 103 25.74 4.03 -0.25
CA ASP A 103 26.29 5.34 0.09
C ASP A 103 25.20 6.19 0.77
N ASP A 104 25.59 6.85 1.86
CA ASP A 104 24.73 7.71 2.67
C ASP A 104 25.03 9.21 2.41
N ALA A 105 25.97 9.55 1.51
CA ALA A 105 26.39 10.94 1.24
C ALA A 105 25.25 11.88 0.85
N ASN A 106 24.16 11.35 0.28
CA ASN A 106 22.99 12.11 -0.15
C ASN A 106 21.78 11.98 0.80
N ILE A 107 21.96 11.39 1.98
CA ILE A 107 20.88 11.31 2.98
C ILE A 107 20.77 12.64 3.72
N LEU A 108 19.71 13.39 3.41
CA LEU A 108 19.45 14.68 4.04
C LEU A 108 18.92 14.55 5.47
N LEU A 109 18.16 13.49 5.77
CA LEU A 109 17.56 13.25 7.08
C LEU A 109 17.39 11.74 7.33
N ARG A 110 17.81 11.27 8.51
CA ARG A 110 17.58 9.91 9.00
C ARG A 110 17.15 9.98 10.47
N THR A 111 15.95 9.52 10.77
CA THR A 111 15.42 9.44 12.14
C THR A 111 15.16 7.97 12.49
N PRO A 112 15.66 7.46 13.62
CA PRO A 112 15.28 6.14 14.09
C PRO A 112 13.77 6.11 14.39
N ARG A 113 13.17 4.93 14.24
CA ARG A 113 11.74 4.69 14.48
C ARG A 113 11.48 4.37 15.94
#